data_AF-A0A6M8HZP8-F1
#
_entry.id   AF-A0A6M8HZP8-F1
#
_cell.length_a   1.000
_cell.length_b   1.000
_cell.length_c   1.000
_cell.angle_alpha   90.00
_cell.angle_beta   90.00
_cell.angle_gamma   90.00
#
_symmetry.space_group_name_H-M   'P 1'
#
loop_
_entity.id
_entity.type
_entity.pdbx_description
1 polymer ?
#
loop_
_entity_poly.entity_id
_entity_poly.type
_entity_poly.pdbx_seq_one_letter_code
_entity_poly.pdbx_strand_id
1 'polypeptide(L)'
;MKETGRRLHLDAIDYTPEMLNMADCAGQATQAIRNAMPLLSAIDRNVDQLQCMQEQVREAEGRADDLMSAGLQTLFTGTASAGTKLTVEKVYDLIESVVDRCEDVADVIEGIMVEQA
;
A
#
# COMPACT_ATOMS: atom_id res chain seq x y z
N MET A 1 -6.60 5.11 -7.28
CA MET A 1 -7.25 6.20 -6.51
C MET A 1 -8.47 6.88 -7.16
N LYS A 2 -8.55 7.11 -8.49
CA LYS A 2 -9.78 7.69 -9.11
C LYS A 2 -11.05 6.84 -8.89
N GLU A 3 -10.91 5.52 -8.91
CA GLU A 3 -12.01 4.56 -8.67
C GLU A 3 -12.45 4.56 -7.20
N THR A 4 -11.48 4.62 -6.27
CA THR A 4 -11.66 4.63 -4.81
C THR A 4 -12.54 5.81 -4.37
N GLY A 5 -12.21 7.03 -4.83
CA GLY A 5 -12.99 8.23 -4.50
C GLY A 5 -14.38 8.26 -5.13
N ARG A 6 -14.56 7.69 -6.33
CA ARG A 6 -15.87 7.68 -7.00
C ARG A 6 -16.88 6.79 -6.30
N ARG A 7 -16.43 5.68 -5.70
CA ARG A 7 -17.32 4.71 -5.02
C ARG A 7 -17.84 5.20 -3.69
N LEU A 8 -17.00 5.83 -2.86
CA LEU A 8 -17.44 6.44 -1.61
C LEU A 8 -18.41 7.59 -1.83
N HIS A 9 -18.20 8.39 -2.89
CA HIS A 9 -19.07 9.53 -3.20
C HIS A 9 -20.47 9.11 -3.67
N LEU A 10 -20.63 7.91 -4.26
CA LEU A 10 -21.93 7.39 -4.69
C LEU A 10 -22.79 6.90 -3.52
N ASP A 11 -22.17 6.40 -2.44
CA ASP A 11 -22.87 5.87 -1.27
C ASP A 11 -22.87 6.83 -0.06
N ALA A 12 -22.29 8.03 -0.20
CA ALA A 12 -22.13 9.05 0.87
C ALA A 12 -21.47 8.49 2.15
N ILE A 13 -20.46 7.65 1.98
CA ILE A 13 -19.72 7.02 3.08
C ILE A 13 -18.45 7.83 3.36
N ASP A 14 -18.23 8.16 4.64
CA ASP A 14 -17.00 8.83 5.08
C ASP A 14 -15.79 7.89 5.05
N TYR A 15 -14.61 8.46 4.80
CA TYR A 15 -13.35 7.73 4.93
C TYR A 15 -13.11 7.33 6.39
N THR A 16 -12.71 6.08 6.62
CA THR A 16 -12.26 5.66 7.95
C THR A 16 -10.84 6.17 8.21
N PRO A 17 -10.44 6.35 9.49
CA PRO A 17 -9.04 6.65 9.83
C PRO A 17 -8.06 5.62 9.26
N GLU A 18 -8.42 4.34 9.28
CA GLU A 18 -7.60 3.25 8.76
C GLU A 18 -7.36 3.39 7.25
N MET A 19 -8.40 3.74 6.46
CA MET A 19 -8.24 4.01 5.02
C MET A 19 -7.24 5.13 4.75
N LEU A 20 -7.31 6.22 5.51
CA LEU A 20 -6.40 7.36 5.35
C LEU A 20 -4.97 6.96 5.68
N ASN A 21 -4.77 6.24 6.78
CA ASN A 21 -3.45 5.76 7.20
C ASN A 21 -2.87 4.72 6.21
N MET A 22 -3.70 3.84 5.63
CA MET A 22 -3.27 2.94 4.57
C MET A 22 -2.88 3.69 3.30
N ALA A 23 -3.62 4.76 2.93
CA ALA A 23 -3.24 5.61 1.81
C ALA A 23 -1.90 6.33 2.05
N ASP A 24 -1.61 6.71 3.30
CA ASP A 24 -0.29 7.24 3.68
C ASP A 24 0.80 6.18 3.58
N CYS A 25 0.52 4.92 3.92
CA CYS A 25 1.46 3.81 3.72
C CYS A 25 1.77 3.61 2.22
N ALA A 26 0.73 3.59 1.37
CA ALA A 26 0.91 3.53 -0.09
C ALA A 26 1.75 4.70 -0.62
N GLY A 27 1.54 5.91 -0.10
CA GLY A 27 2.33 7.09 -0.42
C GLY A 27 3.80 6.94 -0.03
N GLN A 28 4.08 6.39 1.15
CA GLN A 28 5.45 6.13 1.63
C GLN A 28 6.16 5.08 0.77
N ALA A 29 5.51 3.96 0.47
CA ALA A 29 6.07 2.91 -0.39
C ALA A 29 6.39 3.45 -1.80
N THR A 30 5.45 4.18 -2.41
CA THR A 30 5.63 4.82 -3.72
C THR A 30 6.79 5.83 -3.70
N GLN A 31 6.95 6.57 -2.59
CA GLN A 31 8.03 7.53 -2.41
C GLN A 31 9.40 6.85 -2.32
N ALA A 32 9.50 5.75 -1.57
CA ALA A 32 10.72 4.97 -1.44
C ALA A 32 11.17 4.42 -2.80
N ILE A 33 10.25 3.78 -3.53
CA ILE A 33 10.49 3.27 -4.89
C ILE A 33 10.96 4.40 -5.81
N ARG A 34 10.26 5.54 -5.82
CA ARG A 34 10.62 6.68 -6.67
C ARG A 34 12.04 7.19 -6.39
N ASN A 35 12.45 7.22 -5.12
CA ASN A 35 13.78 7.66 -4.73
C ASN A 35 14.86 6.63 -5.11
N ALA A 36 14.51 5.35 -5.18
CA ALA A 36 15.41 4.28 -5.61
C ALA A 36 15.60 4.20 -7.13
N MET A 37 14.64 4.65 -7.95
CA MET A 37 14.73 4.55 -9.42
C MET A 37 16.05 5.08 -10.03
N PRO A 38 16.58 6.25 -9.64
CA PRO A 38 17.85 6.73 -10.18
C PRO A 38 19.07 5.89 -9.78
N LEU A 39 18.97 5.13 -8.67
CA LEU A 39 20.07 4.33 -8.14
C LEU A 39 20.32 3.07 -8.98
N LEU A 40 19.32 2.62 -9.74
CA LEU A 40 19.40 1.45 -10.62
C LEU A 40 20.41 1.61 -11.76
N SER A 41 20.90 2.82 -12.06
CA SER A 41 21.95 3.00 -13.08
C SER A 41 23.34 2.51 -12.64
N ALA A 42 23.54 2.30 -11.34
CA ALA A 42 24.80 1.85 -10.74
C ALA A 42 24.51 0.97 -9.50
N ILE A 43 23.86 -0.17 -9.74
CA ILE A 43 23.34 -1.06 -8.68
C ILE A 43 24.47 -1.51 -7.74
N ASP A 44 25.62 -1.90 -8.29
CA ASP A 44 26.83 -2.32 -7.57
C ASP A 44 27.29 -1.33 -6.49
N ARG A 45 27.04 -0.03 -6.71
CA ARG A 45 27.44 1.06 -5.80
C ARG A 45 26.34 1.52 -4.86
N ASN A 46 25.11 1.07 -5.09
CA ASN A 46 23.92 1.56 -4.39
C ASN A 46 23.16 0.44 -3.66
N VAL A 47 23.77 -0.73 -3.45
CA VAL A 47 23.14 -1.90 -2.82
C VAL A 47 22.48 -1.53 -1.49
N ASP A 48 23.20 -0.84 -0.60
CA ASP A 48 22.69 -0.47 0.73
C ASP A 48 21.45 0.43 0.64
N GLN A 49 21.45 1.41 -0.27
CA GLN A 49 20.30 2.30 -0.45
C GLN A 49 19.10 1.59 -1.08
N LEU A 50 19.34 0.62 -1.97
CA LEU A 50 18.28 -0.20 -2.57
C LEU A 50 17.68 -1.17 -1.55
N GLN A 51 18.51 -1.78 -0.68
CA GLN A 51 18.04 -2.58 0.45
C GLN A 51 17.21 -1.75 1.42
N CYS A 52 17.65 -0.53 1.74
CA CYS A 52 16.88 0.39 2.58
C CYS A 52 15.50 0.73 1.97
N MET A 53 15.41 0.85 0.64
CA MET A 53 14.11 1.02 -0.03
C MET A 53 13.20 -0.20 0.15
N GLN A 54 13.74 -1.42 0.02
CA GLN A 54 12.96 -2.65 0.24
C GLN A 54 12.42 -2.74 1.67
N GLU A 55 13.26 -2.42 2.66
CA GLU A 55 12.83 -2.39 4.06
C GLU A 55 11.71 -1.37 4.28
N GLN A 56 11.80 -0.18 3.68
CA GLN A 56 10.75 0.85 3.77
C GLN A 56 9.43 0.41 3.11
N VAL A 57 9.50 -0.29 1.98
CA VAL A 57 8.30 -0.84 1.30
C VAL A 57 7.66 -1.92 2.16
N ARG A 58 8.46 -2.87 2.69
CA ARG A 58 7.97 -3.94 3.56
C ARG A 58 7.39 -3.42 4.87
N GLU A 59 7.98 -2.39 5.47
CA GLU A 59 7.40 -1.74 6.65
C GLU A 59 6.06 -1.06 6.33
N ALA A 60 5.94 -0.43 5.15
CA ALA A 60 4.71 0.19 4.73
C ALA A 60 3.60 -0.85 4.46
N GLU A 61 3.94 -1.99 3.88
CA GLU A 61 3.03 -3.14 3.65
C GLU A 61 2.51 -3.71 4.97
N GLY A 62 3.39 -4.14 5.88
CA GLY A 62 2.95 -4.71 7.15
C GLY A 62 2.07 -3.77 7.98
N ARG A 63 2.32 -2.45 7.96
CA ARG A 63 1.43 -1.48 8.60
C ARG A 63 0.09 -1.35 7.89
N ALA A 64 0.06 -1.40 6.56
CA ALA A 64 -1.19 -1.33 5.80
C ALA A 64 -2.07 -2.55 6.08
N ASP A 65 -1.47 -3.73 6.21
CA ASP A 65 -2.14 -4.99 6.57
C ASP A 65 -2.74 -4.96 7.98
N ASP A 66 -1.98 -4.46 8.96
CA ASP A 66 -2.45 -4.26 10.33
C ASP A 66 -3.67 -3.31 10.37
N LEU A 67 -3.59 -2.21 9.62
CA LEU A 67 -4.67 -1.22 9.52
C LEU A 67 -5.91 -1.79 8.82
N MET A 68 -5.73 -2.56 7.74
CA MET A 68 -6.83 -3.23 7.05
C MET A 68 -7.52 -4.22 7.97
N SER A 69 -6.75 -5.04 8.69
CA SER A 69 -7.27 -6.01 9.65
C SER A 69 -8.11 -5.33 10.75
N ALA A 70 -7.59 -4.24 11.33
CA ALA A 70 -8.31 -3.45 12.34
C ALA A 70 -9.58 -2.79 11.78
N GLY A 71 -9.49 -2.24 10.56
CA GLY A 71 -10.59 -1.60 9.86
C GLY A 71 -11.73 -2.56 9.52
N LEU A 72 -11.40 -3.75 9.00
CA LEU A 72 -12.36 -4.81 8.69
C LEU A 72 -12.99 -5.37 9.97
N GLN A 73 -12.23 -5.57 11.04
CA GLN A 73 -12.77 -6.01 12.33
C GLN A 73 -13.83 -5.02 12.85
N THR A 74 -13.52 -3.71 12.81
CA THR A 74 -14.45 -2.65 13.23
C THR A 74 -15.69 -2.62 12.33
N LEU A 75 -15.50 -2.72 11.01
CA LEU A 75 -16.58 -2.72 10.04
C LEU A 75 -17.58 -3.86 10.25
N PHE A 76 -17.07 -5.09 10.41
CA PHE A 76 -17.91 -6.28 10.47
C PHE A 76 -18.58 -6.49 11.83
N THR A 77 -17.97 -6.01 12.92
CA THR A 77 -18.58 -5.98 14.26
C THR A 77 -19.63 -4.87 14.41
N GLY A 78 -19.58 -3.83 13.58
CA GLY A 78 -20.54 -2.73 13.58
C GLY A 78 -21.93 -3.07 13.03
N THR A 79 -22.86 -2.13 13.21
CA THR A 79 -24.28 -2.25 12.81
C THR A 79 -24.59 -1.75 11.39
N ALA A 80 -23.56 -1.46 10.59
CA ALA A 80 -23.72 -0.99 9.22
C ALA A 80 -24.49 -2.01 8.36
N SER A 81 -25.20 -1.52 7.34
CA SER A 81 -25.91 -2.38 6.40
C SER A 81 -24.93 -3.24 5.59
N ALA A 82 -25.38 -4.39 5.07
CA ALA A 82 -24.56 -5.24 4.21
C ALA A 82 -24.01 -4.50 2.98
N GLY A 83 -24.81 -3.62 2.37
CA GLY A 83 -24.38 -2.80 1.23
C GLY A 83 -23.24 -1.85 1.62
N THR A 84 -23.37 -1.16 2.76
CA THR A 84 -22.33 -0.28 3.29
C THR A 84 -21.04 -1.06 3.59
N LYS A 85 -21.16 -2.24 4.24
CA LYS A 85 -20.01 -3.09 4.54
C LYS A 85 -19.27 -3.50 3.27
N LEU A 86 -20.00 -3.93 2.25
CA LEU A 86 -19.42 -4.30 0.96
C LEU A 86 -18.70 -3.13 0.27
N THR A 87 -19.29 -1.92 0.27
CA THR A 87 -18.64 -0.75 -0.32
C THR A 87 -17.36 -0.38 0.42
N VAL A 88 -17.38 -0.41 1.76
CA VAL A 88 -16.23 -0.07 2.60
C VAL A 88 -15.10 -1.10 2.46
N GLU A 89 -15.41 -2.39 2.54
CA GLU A 89 -14.46 -3.49 2.30
C GLU A 89 -13.77 -3.31 0.95
N LYS A 90 -14.56 -3.03 -0.10
CA LYS A 90 -13.99 -2.85 -1.44
C LYS A 90 -13.12 -1.60 -1.59
N VAL A 91 -13.24 -0.62 -0.70
CA VAL A 91 -12.33 0.52 -0.65
C VAL A 91 -11.02 0.12 0.03
N TYR A 92 -11.07 -0.69 1.09
CA TYR A 92 -9.87 -1.27 1.70
C TYR A 92 -9.06 -2.07 0.67
N ASP A 93 -9.70 -3.00 -0.05
CA ASP A 93 -9.04 -3.80 -1.11
C ASP A 93 -8.40 -2.91 -2.20
N LEU A 94 -9.03 -1.79 -2.55
CA LEU A 94 -8.48 -0.87 -3.55
C LEU A 94 -7.28 -0.08 -3.05
N ILE A 95 -7.09 0.05 -1.74
CA ILE A 95 -5.93 0.73 -1.16
C ILE A 95 -4.81 -0.31 -0.95
N GLU A 96 -5.14 -1.48 -0.40
CA GLU A 96 -4.20 -2.61 -0.22
C GLU A 96 -3.55 -3.02 -1.55
N SER A 97 -4.34 -3.26 -2.60
CA SER A 97 -3.79 -3.50 -3.95
C SER A 97 -2.83 -2.44 -4.51
N VAL A 98 -2.78 -1.21 -3.98
CA VAL A 98 -1.73 -0.23 -4.34
C VAL A 98 -0.44 -0.50 -3.59
N VAL A 99 -0.53 -0.87 -2.32
CA VAL A 99 0.59 -1.23 -1.46
C VAL A 99 1.25 -2.52 -1.96
N ASP A 100 0.47 -3.55 -2.28
CA ASP A 100 0.96 -4.81 -2.87
C ASP A 100 1.75 -4.57 -4.15
N ARG A 101 1.24 -3.70 -5.02
CA ARG A 101 1.95 -3.36 -6.26
C ARG A 101 3.25 -2.60 -6.02
N CYS A 102 3.40 -1.95 -4.88
CA CYS A 102 4.69 -1.37 -4.49
C CYS A 102 5.65 -2.47 -4.04
N GLU A 103 5.17 -3.46 -3.28
CA GLU A 103 5.94 -4.66 -2.92
C GLU A 103 6.41 -5.42 -4.17
N ASP A 104 5.50 -5.71 -5.12
CA ASP A 104 5.84 -6.36 -6.40
C ASP A 104 7.01 -5.67 -7.12
N VAL A 105 7.04 -4.33 -7.10
CA VAL A 105 8.11 -3.54 -7.71
C VAL A 105 9.41 -3.67 -6.92
N ALA A 106 9.34 -3.65 -5.58
CA ALA A 106 10.50 -3.83 -4.72
C ALA A 106 11.13 -5.23 -4.89
N ASP A 107 10.31 -6.26 -5.04
CA ASP A 107 10.72 -7.64 -5.28
C ASP A 107 11.41 -7.81 -6.64
N VAL A 108 10.88 -7.17 -7.70
CA VAL A 108 11.53 -7.17 -9.01
C VAL A 108 12.91 -6.49 -8.93
N ILE A 109 13.01 -5.38 -8.19
CA ILE A 109 14.29 -4.71 -7.97
C ILE A 109 15.26 -5.62 -7.20
N GLU A 110 14.77 -6.37 -6.20
CA GLU A 110 15.57 -7.35 -5.46
C GLU A 110 16.17 -8.41 -6.39
N GLY A 111 15.33 -8.98 -7.26
CA GLY A 111 15.78 -9.97 -8.24
C GLY A 111 16.92 -9.44 -9.11
N ILE A 112 16.78 -8.20 -9.60
CA ILE A 112 17.84 -7.56 -10.41
C ILE A 112 19.12 -7.37 -9.59
N MET A 113 19.03 -6.99 -8.31
CA MET A 113 20.21 -6.83 -7.45
C MET A 113 20.96 -8.15 -7.24
N VAL A 114 20.22 -9.25 -7.03
CA VAL A 114 20.80 -10.58 -6.86
C VAL A 114 21.49 -11.07 -8.13
N GLU A 115 20.97 -10.74 -9.32
CA GLU A 115 21.59 -11.09 -10.60
C GLU A 115 22.89 -10.30 -10.91
N GLN A 116 23.05 -9.11 -10.30
CA GLN A 116 24.22 -8.23 -10.50
C GLN A 116 25.31 -8.40 -9.43
N ALA A 117 25.06 -9.22 -8.39
CA ALA A 117 25.99 -9.54 -7.32
C ALA A 117 26.94 -10.69 -7.71
#